data_AF-A0A842N078-F1
#
_entry.id   AF-A0A842N078-F1
#
_cell.length_a   1.000
_cell.length_b   1.000
_cell.length_c   1.000
_cell.angle_alpha   90.00
_cell.angle_beta   90.00
_cell.angle_gamma   90.00
#
_symmetry.space_group_name_H-M   'P 1'
#
loop_
_entity.id
_entity.type
_entity.pdbx_description
1 polymer ?
#
loop_
_entity_poly.entity_id
_entity_poly.type
_entity_poly.pdbx_seq_one_letter_code
_entity_poly.pdbx_strand_id
1 'polypeptide(L)'
;MMKRRVTSIILLALLLSIAIPTLPAQALIEGDSGGTAGISNITPVITIPSLKDTGATSKNDSSIDVYTEYRISLTLADDNTLEDITTLQFKIWGPSSTEGGADSDVDHYTFVYTQATDAWDETGPDSGDEHLIVGSCVDPADQTDGSGTFTLGFKIHKTAEYSASTEGWSIKITATDDSAATDTDTTLMFGVNFYLEMTVDDGTHSWSTLSPGDSQQTLDTPVDTDIDMTVTANAAYDLQGKVSAAPTSGSYTIPLANLVIHEDTVGSAVALTTGYVDIGGLTSEAAGEDNAEVFKLWLTVPNPQMDGSYTYTLYVQGIQA
;
A
#
# COMPACT_ATOMS: atom_id res chain seq x y z
N MET A 1 -114.07 -35.50 -80.40
CA MET A 1 -113.80 -34.31 -79.56
C MET A 1 -113.42 -34.84 -78.16
N MET A 2 -112.50 -34.28 -77.36
CA MET A 2 -111.76 -33.02 -77.47
C MET A 2 -110.29 -33.14 -76.99
N LYS A 3 -109.43 -32.31 -77.60
CA LYS A 3 -108.01 -31.91 -77.33
C LYS A 3 -107.72 -31.61 -75.84
N ARG A 4 -106.50 -31.58 -75.24
CA ARG A 4 -105.03 -31.68 -75.59
C ARG A 4 -104.31 -32.25 -74.32
N ARG A 5 -103.00 -32.27 -73.95
CA ARG A 5 -101.59 -31.80 -74.28
C ARG A 5 -100.64 -32.87 -73.63
N VAL A 6 -99.34 -33.13 -73.86
CA VAL A 6 -98.15 -32.50 -74.54
C VAL A 6 -97.48 -31.37 -73.72
N THR A 7 -96.22 -31.43 -73.21
CA THR A 7 -95.06 -32.36 -73.40
C THR A 7 -94.56 -32.91 -72.03
N SER A 8 -93.29 -33.09 -71.59
CA SER A 8 -91.91 -32.68 -71.97
C SER A 8 -90.81 -33.70 -71.53
N ILE A 9 -89.53 -33.30 -71.36
CA ILE A 9 -88.31 -34.14 -71.18
C ILE A 9 -87.41 -33.58 -70.04
N ILE A 10 -86.46 -34.39 -69.52
CA ILE A 10 -85.16 -34.07 -68.84
C ILE A 10 -85.02 -34.53 -67.35
N LEU A 11 -83.77 -34.89 -66.97
CA LEU A 11 -83.23 -35.34 -65.66
C LEU A 11 -83.69 -36.75 -65.20
N LEU A 12 -82.83 -37.74 -64.94
CA LEU A 12 -81.36 -37.84 -64.92
C LEU A 12 -80.60 -37.01 -63.86
N ALA A 13 -81.11 -37.00 -62.63
CA ALA A 13 -80.35 -36.79 -61.39
C ALA A 13 -81.18 -37.28 -60.21
N LEU A 14 -80.53 -37.76 -59.13
CA LEU A 14 -81.13 -38.36 -57.92
C LEU A 14 -81.94 -39.66 -58.18
N LEU A 15 -81.92 -40.69 -57.34
CA LEU A 15 -81.11 -40.94 -56.14
C LEU A 15 -80.26 -42.20 -56.36
N LEU A 16 -79.01 -42.04 -56.79
CA LEU A 16 -77.99 -42.99 -56.36
C LEU A 16 -77.60 -42.57 -54.93
N SER A 17 -78.07 -43.30 -53.93
CA SER A 17 -77.71 -43.06 -52.53
C SER A 17 -76.27 -43.48 -52.30
N ILE A 18 -75.34 -42.64 -52.72
CA ILE A 18 -73.91 -42.80 -52.49
C ILE A 18 -73.70 -42.86 -50.97
N ALA A 19 -73.36 -44.04 -50.47
CA ALA A 19 -72.74 -44.14 -49.16
C ALA A 19 -71.41 -43.41 -49.24
N ILE A 20 -71.37 -42.17 -48.76
CA ILE A 20 -70.14 -41.42 -48.59
C ILE A 20 -69.37 -42.16 -47.49
N PRO A 21 -68.21 -42.79 -47.77
CA PRO A 21 -67.34 -43.21 -46.68
C PRO A 21 -66.86 -41.93 -46.02
N THR A 22 -67.29 -41.69 -44.78
CA THR A 22 -66.68 -40.68 -43.93
C THR A 22 -65.25 -41.13 -43.66
N LEU A 23 -64.32 -40.68 -44.50
CA LEU A 23 -62.89 -40.84 -44.25
C LEU A 23 -62.65 -40.29 -42.84
N PRO A 24 -62.03 -41.07 -41.94
CA PRO A 24 -61.76 -40.59 -40.59
C PRO A 24 -60.91 -39.35 -40.72
N ALA A 25 -61.36 -38.24 -40.13
CA ALA A 25 -60.55 -37.04 -40.02
C ALA A 25 -59.32 -37.41 -39.20
N GLN A 26 -58.18 -37.58 -39.86
CA GLN A 26 -56.91 -37.78 -39.17
C GLN A 26 -56.60 -36.48 -38.44
N ALA A 27 -56.78 -36.49 -37.13
CA ALA A 27 -56.22 -35.46 -36.28
C ALA A 27 -54.71 -35.43 -36.54
N LEU A 28 -54.17 -34.22 -36.75
CA LEU A 28 -52.73 -34.03 -36.79
C LEU A 28 -52.18 -34.43 -35.42
N ILE A 29 -51.41 -35.52 -35.39
CA ILE A 29 -50.65 -35.91 -34.20
C ILE A 29 -49.39 -35.05 -34.23
N GLU A 30 -49.50 -33.87 -33.61
CA GLU A 30 -48.33 -33.06 -33.28
C GLU A 30 -47.52 -33.79 -32.19
N GLY A 31 -46.19 -33.68 -32.27
CA GLY A 31 -45.27 -34.42 -31.43
C GLY A 31 -44.24 -33.49 -30.82
N ASP A 32 -44.31 -33.32 -29.50
CA ASP A 32 -43.49 -32.37 -28.76
C ASP A 32 -42.09 -32.92 -28.51
N SER A 33 -41.08 -32.04 -28.52
CA SER A 33 -39.74 -32.35 -28.04
C SER A 33 -39.21 -31.20 -27.19
N GLY A 34 -39.16 -31.41 -25.87
CA GLY A 34 -38.44 -30.53 -24.97
C GLY A 34 -36.93 -30.76 -25.06
N GLY A 35 -36.15 -29.73 -24.78
CA GLY A 35 -34.69 -29.79 -24.68
C GLY A 35 -34.17 -28.83 -23.63
N THR A 36 -33.03 -29.15 -23.05
CA THR A 36 -32.34 -28.33 -22.03
C THR A 36 -30.90 -28.15 -22.44
N ALA A 37 -30.40 -26.91 -22.38
CA ALA A 37 -28.97 -26.62 -22.38
C ALA A 37 -28.50 -26.42 -20.94
N GLY A 38 -27.23 -26.73 -20.68
CA GLY A 38 -26.53 -26.34 -19.45
C GLY A 38 -25.33 -25.49 -19.83
N ILE A 39 -25.09 -24.44 -19.07
CA ILE A 39 -23.87 -23.63 -19.09
C ILE A 39 -23.14 -23.95 -17.77
N SER A 40 -21.82 -24.11 -17.82
CA SER A 40 -20.97 -24.27 -16.64
C SER A 40 -20.39 -22.92 -16.23
N ASN A 41 -19.98 -22.79 -14.97
CA ASN A 41 -19.06 -21.73 -14.61
C ASN A 41 -17.69 -21.93 -15.29
N ILE A 42 -17.00 -20.83 -15.58
CA ILE A 42 -15.60 -20.75 -15.98
C ILE A 42 -14.82 -20.10 -14.84
N THR A 43 -13.53 -20.39 -14.70
CA THR A 43 -12.70 -19.77 -13.68
C THR A 43 -12.16 -18.43 -14.21
N PRO A 44 -12.18 -17.35 -13.41
CA PRO A 44 -11.65 -16.06 -13.84
C PRO A 44 -10.15 -16.13 -14.13
N VAL A 45 -9.64 -15.18 -14.90
CA VAL A 45 -8.22 -15.13 -15.31
C VAL A 45 -7.64 -13.75 -15.08
N ILE A 46 -6.60 -13.68 -14.25
CA ILE A 46 -5.81 -12.47 -14.01
C ILE A 46 -4.79 -12.32 -15.15
N THR A 47 -4.75 -11.14 -15.77
CA THR A 47 -3.79 -10.83 -16.84
C THR A 47 -3.17 -9.45 -16.68
N ILE A 48 -1.94 -9.30 -17.17
CA ILE A 48 -1.18 -8.03 -17.23
C ILE A 48 -1.16 -7.27 -15.87
N PRO A 49 -0.81 -7.92 -14.75
CA PRO A 49 -0.61 -7.23 -13.48
C PRO A 49 0.56 -6.25 -13.59
N SER A 50 0.47 -5.10 -12.92
CA SER A 50 1.50 -4.07 -12.97
C SER A 50 1.47 -3.11 -11.78
N LEU A 51 2.57 -3.06 -11.04
CA LEU A 51 2.83 -2.06 -9.99
C LEU A 51 3.40 -0.77 -10.60
N LYS A 52 2.82 0.39 -10.27
CA LYS A 52 3.24 1.71 -10.79
C LYS A 52 3.21 2.82 -9.73
N ASP A 53 3.94 3.89 -9.97
CA ASP A 53 3.75 5.18 -9.30
C ASP A 53 2.59 6.01 -9.91
N THR A 54 2.27 7.13 -9.28
CA THR A 54 1.23 8.09 -9.77
C THR A 54 1.58 8.78 -11.09
N GLY A 55 2.85 8.74 -11.52
CA GLY A 55 3.31 9.15 -12.85
C GLY A 55 3.17 8.06 -13.91
N ALA A 56 2.65 6.88 -13.55
CA ALA A 56 2.57 5.66 -14.34
C ALA A 56 3.92 5.04 -14.73
N THR A 57 5.00 5.36 -14.01
CA THR A 57 6.28 4.63 -14.12
C THR A 57 6.11 3.23 -13.54
N SER A 58 6.67 2.20 -14.17
CA SER A 58 6.74 0.86 -13.57
C SER A 58 7.57 0.88 -12.29
N LYS A 59 7.06 0.23 -11.25
CA LYS A 59 7.73 0.04 -9.95
C LYS A 59 7.96 -1.43 -9.60
N ASN A 60 7.56 -2.36 -10.47
CA ASN A 60 8.00 -3.75 -10.38
C ASN A 60 9.52 -3.86 -10.48
N ASP A 61 10.11 -4.81 -9.74
CA ASP A 61 11.56 -5.07 -9.71
C ASP A 61 12.37 -3.80 -9.38
N SER A 62 11.78 -2.93 -8.54
CA SER A 62 12.29 -1.61 -8.18
C SER A 62 11.91 -1.23 -6.75
N SER A 63 12.51 -0.16 -6.22
CA SER A 63 12.18 0.30 -4.86
C SER A 63 11.07 1.35 -4.85
N ILE A 64 10.20 1.27 -3.85
CA ILE A 64 9.20 2.26 -3.48
C ILE A 64 9.58 2.99 -2.18
N ASP A 65 8.96 4.13 -1.97
CA ASP A 65 9.13 4.99 -0.80
C ASP A 65 7.95 4.78 0.16
N VAL A 66 8.19 4.74 1.47
CA VAL A 66 7.08 4.61 2.44
C VAL A 66 6.16 5.84 2.40
N TYR A 67 4.92 5.67 2.90
CA TYR A 67 3.91 6.72 3.02
C TYR A 67 3.58 7.45 1.69
N THR A 68 3.90 6.82 0.56
CA THR A 68 3.76 7.36 -0.80
C THR A 68 2.78 6.52 -1.61
N GLU A 69 1.98 7.15 -2.49
CA GLU A 69 0.96 6.46 -3.29
C GLU A 69 1.58 5.65 -4.45
N TYR A 70 1.18 4.38 -4.50
CA TYR A 70 1.40 3.47 -5.62
C TYR A 70 0.09 2.81 -6.06
N ARG A 71 0.11 2.19 -7.23
CA ARG A 71 -1.07 1.58 -7.85
C ARG A 71 -0.74 0.20 -8.42
N ILE A 72 -1.54 -0.80 -8.10
CA ILE A 72 -1.49 -2.13 -8.72
C ILE A 72 -2.67 -2.23 -9.69
N SER A 73 -2.39 -2.27 -10.99
CA SER A 73 -3.41 -2.42 -12.04
C SER A 73 -3.30 -3.77 -12.74
N LEU A 74 -4.44 -4.39 -13.05
CA LEU A 74 -4.54 -5.66 -13.78
C LEU A 74 -5.80 -5.69 -14.65
N THR A 75 -5.81 -6.56 -15.67
CA THR A 75 -7.01 -6.89 -16.44
C THR A 75 -7.52 -8.26 -15.98
N LEU A 76 -8.72 -8.28 -15.41
CA LEU A 76 -9.45 -9.49 -15.08
C LEU A 76 -10.33 -9.87 -16.28
N ALA A 77 -10.51 -11.17 -16.53
CA ALA A 77 -11.44 -11.68 -17.52
C ALA A 77 -12.21 -12.87 -16.95
N ASP A 78 -13.48 -12.98 -17.30
CA ASP A 78 -14.28 -14.19 -17.15
C ASP A 78 -15.15 -14.41 -18.40
N ASP A 79 -15.20 -15.64 -18.90
CA ASP A 79 -16.04 -16.02 -20.06
C ASP A 79 -17.54 -16.11 -19.67
N ASN A 80 -17.87 -16.08 -18.37
CA ASN A 80 -19.20 -15.86 -17.84
C ASN A 80 -19.54 -14.35 -17.81
N THR A 81 -19.24 -13.63 -16.72
CA THR A 81 -19.44 -12.17 -16.56
C THR A 81 -18.57 -11.63 -15.42
N LEU A 82 -18.16 -10.36 -15.42
CA LEU A 82 -17.56 -9.81 -14.19
C LEU A 82 -18.54 -9.77 -13.01
N GLU A 83 -19.86 -9.75 -13.25
CA GLU A 83 -20.93 -9.80 -12.23
C GLU A 83 -20.86 -11.03 -11.29
N ASP A 84 -20.23 -12.15 -11.71
CA ASP A 84 -20.05 -13.34 -10.87
C ASP A 84 -18.77 -13.35 -10.02
N ILE A 85 -17.84 -12.41 -10.24
CA ILE A 85 -16.70 -12.20 -9.34
C ILE A 85 -17.23 -11.84 -7.95
N THR A 86 -16.83 -12.58 -6.92
CA THR A 86 -17.20 -12.30 -5.53
C THR A 86 -16.20 -11.35 -4.85
N THR A 87 -14.91 -11.61 -5.02
CA THR A 87 -13.82 -10.76 -4.47
C THR A 87 -12.57 -10.75 -5.35
N LEU A 88 -11.84 -9.64 -5.27
CA LEU A 88 -10.47 -9.50 -5.75
C LEU A 88 -9.58 -9.07 -4.57
N GLN A 89 -8.80 -10.01 -4.03
CA GLN A 89 -7.90 -9.78 -2.89
C GLN A 89 -6.47 -9.49 -3.35
N PHE A 90 -5.84 -8.53 -2.68
CA PHE A 90 -4.42 -8.19 -2.81
C PHE A 90 -3.76 -8.43 -1.45
N LYS A 91 -2.71 -9.25 -1.42
CA LYS A 91 -1.84 -9.43 -0.25
C LYS A 91 -0.44 -8.93 -0.58
N ILE A 92 0.14 -8.17 0.32
CA ILE A 92 1.46 -7.56 0.14
C ILE A 92 2.28 -7.84 1.39
N TRP A 93 3.42 -8.53 1.29
CA TRP A 93 4.22 -8.91 2.46
C TRP A 93 5.73 -8.74 2.26
N GLY A 94 6.41 -8.38 3.35
CA GLY A 94 7.83 -8.09 3.41
C GLY A 94 8.71 -9.29 3.77
N PRO A 95 10.05 -9.10 3.76
CA PRO A 95 11.06 -10.12 4.06
C PRO A 95 10.85 -10.90 5.37
N SER A 96 10.35 -10.26 6.43
CA SER A 96 10.11 -10.88 7.74
C SER A 96 8.78 -11.66 7.84
N SER A 97 7.90 -11.54 6.84
CA SER A 97 6.55 -12.14 6.83
C SER A 97 6.36 -13.16 5.70
N THR A 98 5.11 -13.62 5.51
CA THR A 98 4.71 -14.58 4.47
C THR A 98 3.28 -14.31 4.02
N GLU A 99 2.84 -14.87 2.88
CA GLU A 99 1.45 -14.83 2.38
C GLU A 99 0.38 -15.27 3.41
N GLY A 100 0.78 -16.06 4.42
CA GLY A 100 -0.07 -16.52 5.53
C GLY A 100 0.19 -15.81 6.85
N GLY A 101 0.84 -14.64 6.83
CA GLY A 101 1.08 -13.80 8.00
C GLY A 101 -0.20 -13.21 8.59
N ALA A 102 -0.04 -12.55 9.74
CA ALA A 102 -1.03 -11.59 10.22
C ALA A 102 -0.65 -10.21 9.67
N ASP A 103 -1.65 -9.41 9.29
CA ASP A 103 -1.42 -8.05 8.82
C ASP A 103 -0.73 -7.18 9.88
N SER A 104 0.25 -6.38 9.47
CA SER A 104 1.07 -5.49 10.31
C SER A 104 1.68 -4.36 9.49
N ASP A 105 1.75 -3.16 10.07
CA ASP A 105 2.33 -1.96 9.44
C ASP A 105 3.79 -2.18 8.99
N VAL A 106 4.48 -3.11 9.66
CA VAL A 106 5.88 -3.43 9.39
C VAL A 106 6.01 -4.33 8.16
N ASP A 107 5.18 -5.36 8.00
CA ASP A 107 5.52 -6.48 7.10
C ASP A 107 4.36 -7.19 6.37
N HIS A 108 3.08 -6.83 6.56
CA HIS A 108 1.97 -7.50 5.84
C HIS A 108 0.70 -6.65 5.71
N TYR A 109 0.14 -6.57 4.51
CA TYR A 109 -1.06 -5.78 4.17
C TYR A 109 -2.04 -6.65 3.38
N THR A 110 -3.35 -6.49 3.63
CA THR A 110 -4.42 -7.15 2.88
C THR A 110 -5.50 -6.14 2.50
N PHE A 111 -5.70 -5.97 1.19
CA PHE A 111 -6.76 -5.14 0.61
C PHE A 111 -7.73 -6.02 -0.19
N VAL A 112 -9.01 -5.69 -0.21
CA VAL A 112 -10.04 -6.45 -0.93
C VAL A 112 -10.96 -5.51 -1.69
N TYR A 113 -11.28 -5.85 -2.94
CA TYR A 113 -12.48 -5.36 -3.61
C TYR A 113 -13.60 -6.41 -3.50
N THR A 114 -14.80 -5.97 -3.14
CA THR A 114 -15.99 -6.81 -2.92
C THR A 114 -17.12 -6.39 -3.86
N GLN A 115 -17.40 -7.23 -4.87
CA GLN A 115 -18.38 -6.94 -5.94
C GLN A 115 -19.80 -6.72 -5.39
N ALA A 116 -20.22 -7.54 -4.42
CA ALA A 116 -21.58 -7.50 -3.86
C ALA A 116 -21.92 -6.18 -3.12
N THR A 117 -20.93 -5.35 -2.84
CA THR A 117 -21.05 -4.02 -2.21
C THR A 117 -20.50 -2.88 -3.06
N ASP A 118 -19.86 -3.19 -4.19
CA ASP A 118 -19.09 -2.26 -5.02
C ASP A 118 -18.13 -1.39 -4.19
N ALA A 119 -17.29 -2.06 -3.40
CA ALA A 119 -16.46 -1.45 -2.36
C ALA A 119 -15.02 -1.96 -2.40
N TRP A 120 -14.09 -1.06 -2.07
CA TRP A 120 -12.69 -1.35 -1.77
C TRP A 120 -12.50 -1.17 -0.25
N ASP A 121 -11.95 -2.18 0.42
CA ASP A 121 -11.80 -2.24 1.88
C ASP A 121 -10.35 -2.57 2.28
N GLU A 122 -9.82 -1.92 3.31
CA GLU A 122 -8.62 -2.37 4.01
C GLU A 122 -8.99 -3.48 5.02
N THR A 123 -8.41 -4.67 4.86
CA THR A 123 -8.59 -5.79 5.82
C THR A 123 -7.52 -5.76 6.91
N GLY A 124 -6.35 -5.19 6.60
CA GLY A 124 -5.26 -4.88 7.51
C GLY A 124 -4.11 -4.20 6.77
N PRO A 125 -3.19 -3.52 7.47
CA PRO A 125 -2.86 -3.72 8.89
C PRO A 125 -3.87 -3.17 9.91
N ASP A 126 -4.58 -2.09 9.60
CA ASP A 126 -5.51 -1.45 10.53
C ASP A 126 -6.99 -1.55 10.10
N SER A 127 -7.84 -0.63 10.56
CA SER A 127 -9.29 -0.60 10.29
C SER A 127 -9.84 0.83 10.11
N GLY A 128 -8.95 1.77 9.78
CA GLY A 128 -9.23 3.17 9.46
C GLY A 128 -9.08 3.51 7.97
N ASP A 129 -8.80 2.51 7.12
CA ASP A 129 -8.42 2.67 5.71
C ASP A 129 -7.23 3.63 5.53
N GLU A 130 -6.25 3.61 6.45
CA GLU A 130 -5.14 4.57 6.40
C GLU A 130 -4.17 4.27 5.26
N HIS A 131 -4.09 3.03 4.77
CA HIS A 131 -3.19 2.60 3.69
C HIS A 131 -3.90 2.50 2.34
N LEU A 132 -5.21 2.24 2.34
CA LEU A 132 -6.06 2.22 1.15
C LEU A 132 -6.33 3.64 0.61
N ILE A 133 -5.99 3.87 -0.65
CA ILE A 133 -6.23 5.16 -1.33
C ILE A 133 -7.44 5.01 -2.25
N VAL A 134 -8.64 4.97 -1.63
CA VAL A 134 -9.94 4.76 -2.30
C VAL A 134 -10.14 5.67 -3.52
N GLY A 135 -9.72 6.94 -3.44
CA GLY A 135 -9.82 7.91 -4.55
C GLY A 135 -8.93 7.61 -5.77
N SER A 136 -8.05 6.61 -5.68
CA SER A 136 -7.21 6.08 -6.76
C SER A 136 -7.52 4.62 -7.10
N CYS A 137 -8.48 4.00 -6.41
CA CYS A 137 -9.00 2.69 -6.77
C CYS A 137 -9.96 2.80 -7.97
N VAL A 138 -9.99 1.77 -8.82
CA VAL A 138 -10.82 1.73 -10.04
C VAL A 138 -11.27 0.30 -10.31
N ASP A 139 -12.56 0.15 -10.59
CA ASP A 139 -13.24 -1.05 -11.05
C ASP A 139 -13.85 -0.84 -12.47
N PRO A 140 -14.35 -1.91 -13.13
CA PRO A 140 -15.04 -1.81 -14.42
C PRO A 140 -16.47 -1.23 -14.31
N ALA A 141 -16.68 -0.08 -14.94
CA ALA A 141 -17.98 0.62 -14.96
C ALA A 141 -19.14 -0.11 -15.67
N ASP A 142 -18.89 -1.27 -16.28
CA ASP A 142 -19.91 -2.24 -16.68
C ASP A 142 -19.42 -3.64 -16.28
N GLN A 143 -20.09 -4.24 -15.29
CA GLN A 143 -19.77 -5.56 -14.75
C GLN A 143 -20.42 -6.69 -15.57
N THR A 144 -21.23 -6.37 -16.60
CA THR A 144 -21.83 -7.36 -17.51
C THR A 144 -20.93 -7.72 -18.70
N ASP A 145 -19.81 -6.99 -18.88
CA ASP A 145 -18.73 -7.39 -19.77
C ASP A 145 -17.93 -8.56 -19.18
N GLY A 146 -17.34 -9.39 -20.05
CA GLY A 146 -16.47 -10.52 -19.66
C GLY A 146 -15.00 -10.15 -19.40
N SER A 147 -14.64 -8.87 -19.39
CA SER A 147 -13.29 -8.44 -19.01
C SER A 147 -13.22 -6.94 -18.73
N GLY A 148 -12.37 -6.55 -17.77
CA GLY A 148 -12.19 -5.17 -17.35
C GLY A 148 -10.92 -4.96 -16.54
N THR A 149 -10.52 -3.70 -16.37
CA THR A 149 -9.34 -3.34 -15.60
C THR A 149 -9.70 -2.96 -14.17
N PHE A 150 -9.08 -3.65 -13.21
CA PHE A 150 -9.12 -3.29 -11.80
C PHE A 150 -7.83 -2.57 -11.43
N THR A 151 -7.89 -1.64 -10.48
CA THR A 151 -6.73 -0.95 -9.90
C THR A 151 -6.93 -0.71 -8.42
N LEU A 152 -6.00 -1.22 -7.61
CA LEU A 152 -5.84 -0.84 -6.20
C LEU A 152 -4.93 0.39 -6.12
N GLY A 153 -5.36 1.45 -5.42
CA GLY A 153 -4.50 2.54 -4.96
C GLY A 153 -4.11 2.33 -3.50
N PHE A 154 -2.83 2.38 -3.17
CA PHE A 154 -2.35 2.11 -1.80
C PHE A 154 -1.08 2.90 -1.44
N LYS A 155 -0.76 2.97 -0.15
CA LYS A 155 0.56 3.29 0.40
C LYS A 155 0.93 2.24 1.46
N ILE A 156 2.19 2.22 1.89
CA ILE A 156 2.65 1.45 3.06
C ILE A 156 3.03 2.39 4.21
N HIS A 157 3.00 1.89 5.44
CA HIS A 157 3.27 2.66 6.66
C HIS A 157 4.72 3.18 6.71
N LYS A 158 4.97 4.22 7.51
CA LYS A 158 6.30 4.83 7.68
C LYS A 158 7.35 3.85 8.21
N THR A 159 6.93 2.83 8.95
CA THR A 159 7.77 1.79 9.56
C THR A 159 7.86 0.50 8.74
N ALA A 160 7.26 0.45 7.54
CA ALA A 160 7.25 -0.73 6.69
C ALA A 160 8.67 -1.17 6.30
N GLU A 161 9.00 -2.43 6.64
CA GLU A 161 10.33 -3.05 6.63
C GLU A 161 11.16 -2.67 5.39
N TYR A 162 12.25 -1.94 5.64
CA TYR A 162 13.26 -1.64 4.65
C TYR A 162 13.73 -2.90 3.92
N SER A 163 13.89 -2.80 2.59
CA SER A 163 14.58 -3.85 1.84
C SER A 163 15.54 -3.29 0.79
N ALA A 164 16.82 -3.61 0.97
CA ALA A 164 17.88 -3.39 -0.01
C ALA A 164 17.67 -4.17 -1.32
N SER A 165 16.81 -5.20 -1.31
CA SER A 165 16.42 -5.94 -2.50
C SER A 165 15.25 -5.25 -3.19
N THR A 166 15.36 -5.00 -4.49
CA THR A 166 14.26 -4.55 -5.36
C THR A 166 13.18 -5.63 -5.58
N GLU A 167 13.37 -6.81 -5.00
CA GLU A 167 12.53 -8.00 -5.06
C GLU A 167 12.22 -8.53 -3.64
N GLY A 168 12.38 -7.69 -2.60
CA GLY A 168 12.29 -8.09 -1.19
C GLY A 168 10.86 -8.25 -0.66
N TRP A 169 9.93 -7.45 -1.16
CA TRP A 169 8.50 -7.52 -0.87
C TRP A 169 7.76 -8.18 -2.03
N SER A 170 6.78 -9.02 -1.72
CA SER A 170 5.97 -9.76 -2.68
C SER A 170 4.51 -9.30 -2.67
N ILE A 171 3.88 -9.27 -3.84
CA ILE A 171 2.43 -9.05 -3.99
C ILE A 171 1.81 -10.34 -4.54
N LYS A 172 0.75 -10.81 -3.90
CA LYS A 172 -0.19 -11.80 -4.46
C LYS A 172 -1.51 -11.13 -4.77
N ILE A 173 -2.08 -11.49 -5.90
CA ILE A 173 -3.44 -11.13 -6.29
C ILE A 173 -4.26 -12.42 -6.39
N THR A 174 -5.52 -12.41 -5.96
CA THR A 174 -6.42 -13.56 -6.04
C THR A 174 -7.83 -13.09 -6.39
N ALA A 175 -8.33 -13.53 -7.54
CA ALA A 175 -9.72 -13.35 -7.94
C ALA A 175 -10.53 -14.60 -7.55
N THR A 176 -11.77 -14.43 -7.11
CA THR A 176 -12.67 -15.51 -6.70
C THR A 176 -14.07 -15.29 -7.26
N ASP A 177 -14.65 -16.29 -7.92
CA ASP A 177 -16.03 -16.26 -8.46
C ASP A 177 -17.10 -16.79 -7.46
N ASP A 178 -18.38 -16.69 -7.82
CA ASP A 178 -19.52 -17.13 -7.00
C ASP A 178 -19.58 -18.66 -6.78
N SER A 179 -18.87 -19.42 -7.61
CA SER A 179 -18.68 -20.87 -7.49
C SER A 179 -17.50 -21.25 -6.58
N ALA A 180 -16.75 -20.25 -6.12
CA ALA A 180 -15.48 -20.33 -5.42
C ALA A 180 -14.34 -21.02 -6.21
N ALA A 181 -14.33 -20.89 -7.53
CA ALA A 181 -13.09 -21.06 -8.29
C ALA A 181 -12.27 -19.77 -8.31
N THR A 182 -10.97 -19.90 -8.51
CA THR A 182 -9.98 -18.84 -8.27
C THR A 182 -8.83 -18.88 -9.26
N ASP A 183 -8.32 -17.72 -9.62
CA ASP A 183 -7.00 -17.56 -10.24
C ASP A 183 -6.12 -16.60 -9.42
N THR A 184 -4.81 -16.78 -9.50
CA THR A 184 -3.84 -16.12 -8.64
C THR A 184 -2.58 -15.70 -9.39
N ASP A 185 -2.18 -14.45 -9.23
CA ASP A 185 -0.88 -13.95 -9.67
C ASP A 185 0.06 -13.68 -8.48
N THR A 186 1.35 -13.96 -8.66
CA THR A 186 2.44 -13.63 -7.72
C THR A 186 3.68 -13.12 -8.45
N THR A 187 3.50 -12.39 -9.57
CA THR A 187 4.60 -11.89 -10.41
C THR A 187 5.07 -10.49 -10.02
N LEU A 188 4.32 -9.80 -9.14
CA LEU A 188 4.65 -8.45 -8.72
C LEU A 188 5.49 -8.43 -7.43
N MET A 189 6.60 -7.68 -7.47
CA MET A 189 7.54 -7.57 -6.35
C MET A 189 8.31 -6.24 -6.38
N PHE A 190 8.74 -5.79 -5.20
CA PHE A 190 9.40 -4.49 -5.01
C PHE A 190 10.40 -4.48 -3.84
N GLY A 191 11.19 -3.43 -3.73
CA GLY A 191 11.98 -3.08 -2.54
C GLY A 191 11.41 -1.87 -1.80
N VAL A 192 11.80 -1.66 -0.54
CA VAL A 192 11.38 -0.48 0.23
C VAL A 192 12.62 0.32 0.60
N ASN A 193 12.64 1.59 0.21
CA ASN A 193 13.74 2.51 0.48
C ASN A 193 13.87 2.80 1.98
N PHE A 194 15.07 3.18 2.42
CA PHE A 194 15.29 3.61 3.79
C PHE A 194 14.58 4.95 4.03
N TYR A 195 13.82 5.01 5.11
CA TYR A 195 13.08 6.17 5.57
C TYR A 195 13.47 6.50 7.00
N LEU A 196 13.69 7.78 7.25
CA LEU A 196 13.84 8.35 8.57
C LEU A 196 13.31 9.78 8.55
N GLU A 197 12.41 10.09 9.48
CA GLU A 197 12.05 11.45 9.86
C GLU A 197 12.45 11.70 11.32
N MET A 198 12.68 12.97 11.66
CA MET A 198 13.19 13.38 12.97
C MET A 198 12.67 14.77 13.31
N THR A 199 12.18 14.93 14.54
CA THR A 199 12.01 16.22 15.20
C THR A 199 13.10 16.38 16.24
N VAL A 200 13.71 17.57 16.31
CA VAL A 200 14.53 17.98 17.47
C VAL A 200 13.65 18.87 18.31
N ASP A 201 13.22 18.33 19.45
CA ASP A 201 12.22 18.97 20.31
C ASP A 201 12.85 20.15 21.07
N ASP A 202 14.10 19.99 21.51
CA ASP A 202 14.91 21.06 22.10
C ASP A 202 15.64 21.92 21.06
N GLY A 203 14.86 22.78 20.39
CA GLY A 203 15.37 23.71 19.37
C GLY A 203 16.41 24.74 19.83
N THR A 204 16.72 24.85 21.13
CA THR A 204 17.77 25.73 21.68
C THR A 204 18.35 25.22 23.00
N HIS A 205 19.67 25.27 23.15
CA HIS A 205 20.40 24.85 24.36
C HIS A 205 21.43 25.88 24.85
N SER A 206 21.86 25.81 26.11
CA SER A 206 22.88 26.70 26.68
C SER A 206 23.66 26.14 27.89
N TRP A 207 24.72 26.90 28.23
CA TRP A 207 25.38 26.89 29.53
C TRP A 207 25.43 28.34 30.06
N SER A 208 24.87 28.62 31.24
CA SER A 208 24.72 29.98 31.78
C SER A 208 25.74 30.38 32.86
N THR A 209 26.42 29.40 33.49
CA THR A 209 27.28 29.63 34.67
C THR A 209 28.79 29.39 34.47
N LEU A 210 29.24 29.27 33.22
CA LEU A 210 30.62 28.90 32.86
C LEU A 210 31.71 29.88 33.29
N SER A 211 32.85 29.33 33.71
CA SER A 211 34.08 30.03 34.07
C SER A 211 35.32 29.51 33.30
N PRO A 212 36.35 30.35 33.03
CA PRO A 212 37.57 29.90 32.37
C PRO A 212 38.36 28.83 33.15
N GLY A 213 38.49 27.64 32.57
CA GLY A 213 39.10 26.47 33.21
C GLY A 213 38.11 25.41 33.70
N ASP A 214 36.80 25.65 33.57
CA ASP A 214 35.79 24.62 33.85
C ASP A 214 35.92 23.44 32.87
N SER A 215 35.79 22.23 33.38
CA SER A 215 35.96 20.98 32.62
C SER A 215 34.65 20.23 32.51
N GLN A 216 34.31 19.76 31.31
CA GLN A 216 33.20 18.83 31.06
C GLN A 216 31.87 19.25 31.73
N GLN A 217 31.49 20.53 31.61
CA GLN A 217 30.20 21.00 32.13
C GLN A 217 29.07 20.58 31.19
N THR A 218 28.02 19.96 31.72
CA THR A 218 26.78 19.64 30.98
C THR A 218 25.91 20.90 30.81
N LEU A 219 24.90 20.82 29.95
CA LEU A 219 23.93 21.88 29.70
C LEU A 219 23.21 22.34 30.98
N ASP A 220 22.68 23.57 30.97
CA ASP A 220 21.71 24.07 31.98
C ASP A 220 20.42 24.66 31.37
N THR A 221 20.30 24.56 30.05
CA THR A 221 19.05 24.60 29.30
C THR A 221 19.27 23.66 28.11
N PRO A 222 18.44 22.64 27.85
CA PRO A 222 17.25 22.16 28.58
C PRO A 222 17.44 21.88 30.10
N VAL A 223 16.34 21.73 30.84
CA VAL A 223 16.30 21.79 32.33
C VAL A 223 16.75 20.48 32.99
N ASP A 224 16.48 19.39 32.29
CA ASP A 224 16.88 17.99 32.41
C ASP A 224 18.34 17.77 31.99
N THR A 225 18.89 18.69 31.18
CA THR A 225 20.28 18.81 30.69
C THR A 225 20.62 17.90 29.50
N ASP A 226 19.60 17.50 28.75
CA ASP A 226 19.63 16.67 27.54
C ASP A 226 19.48 17.54 26.28
N ILE A 227 19.31 16.90 25.13
CA ILE A 227 18.64 17.40 23.93
C ILE A 227 17.66 16.31 23.54
N ASP A 228 16.37 16.56 23.68
CA ASP A 228 15.32 15.60 23.29
C ASP A 228 15.06 15.63 21.79
N MET A 229 14.82 14.44 21.22
CA MET A 229 14.41 14.23 19.84
C MET A 229 13.37 13.11 19.73
N THR A 230 12.56 13.17 18.68
CA THR A 230 11.60 12.14 18.31
C THR A 230 11.93 11.63 16.89
N VAL A 231 12.11 10.32 16.71
CA VAL A 231 12.54 9.68 15.45
C VAL A 231 11.57 8.58 15.00
N THR A 232 11.26 8.55 13.71
CA THR A 232 10.47 7.47 13.07
C THR A 232 11.23 6.94 11.86
N ALA A 233 11.49 5.63 11.82
CA ALA A 233 12.35 4.99 10.82
C ALA A 233 11.98 3.51 10.54
N ASN A 234 12.25 3.04 9.31
CA ASN A 234 11.90 1.69 8.85
C ASN A 234 13.07 0.68 8.77
N ALA A 235 14.26 1.08 9.23
CA ALA A 235 15.41 0.22 9.43
C ALA A 235 16.14 0.64 10.71
N ALA A 236 17.14 -0.14 11.11
CA ALA A 236 18.05 0.30 12.17
C ALA A 236 18.86 1.53 11.73
N TYR A 237 19.14 2.44 12.67
CA TYR A 237 19.79 3.71 12.37
C TYR A 237 20.91 4.09 13.36
N ASP A 238 21.85 4.90 12.87
CA ASP A 238 22.84 5.61 13.68
C ASP A 238 22.48 7.10 13.73
N LEU A 239 22.61 7.73 14.90
CA LEU A 239 22.42 9.17 15.06
C LEU A 239 23.77 9.90 15.06
N GLN A 240 23.90 10.95 14.25
CA GLN A 240 25.16 11.64 14.02
C GLN A 240 25.06 13.15 14.27
N GLY A 241 26.01 13.70 15.02
CA GLY A 241 26.12 15.12 15.33
C GLY A 241 27.25 15.83 14.56
N LYS A 242 27.05 17.11 14.22
CA LYS A 242 28.10 18.06 13.80
C LYS A 242 27.77 19.48 14.26
N VAL A 243 28.72 20.40 14.13
CA VAL A 243 28.47 21.83 14.38
C VAL A 243 28.89 22.72 13.20
N SER A 244 28.27 23.90 13.07
CA SER A 244 28.57 24.86 12.00
C SER A 244 30.01 25.38 12.04
N ALA A 245 30.53 25.63 13.24
CA ALA A 245 31.88 26.09 13.50
C ALA A 245 32.25 25.86 14.98
N ALA A 246 33.51 26.14 15.33
CA ALA A 246 33.92 26.29 16.72
C ALA A 246 33.12 27.42 17.42
N PRO A 247 32.68 27.26 18.68
CA PRO A 247 31.97 28.32 19.41
C PRO A 247 32.81 29.60 19.49
N THR A 248 32.21 30.74 19.12
CA THR A 248 32.93 32.03 18.99
C THR A 248 32.24 33.20 19.69
N SER A 249 33.04 34.07 20.30
CA SER A 249 32.66 35.35 20.90
C SER A 249 33.62 36.43 20.40
N GLY A 250 33.19 37.23 19.41
CA GLY A 250 34.05 38.21 18.75
C GLY A 250 35.26 37.56 18.07
N SER A 251 36.47 37.87 18.56
CA SER A 251 37.74 37.27 18.10
C SER A 251 38.20 36.07 18.94
N TYR A 252 37.41 35.65 19.93
CA TYR A 252 37.73 34.53 20.82
C TYR A 252 36.98 33.28 20.40
N THR A 253 37.59 32.12 20.60
CA THR A 253 37.09 30.82 20.14
C THR A 253 37.30 29.78 21.24
N ILE A 254 36.37 28.85 21.40
CA ILE A 254 36.60 27.61 22.15
C ILE A 254 36.89 26.51 21.13
N PRO A 255 38.01 25.76 21.21
CA PRO A 255 38.32 24.71 20.24
C PRO A 255 37.25 23.62 20.18
N LEU A 256 37.00 23.05 19.00
CA LEU A 256 36.02 21.96 18.83
C LEU A 256 36.33 20.71 19.66
N ALA A 257 37.61 20.42 19.92
CA ALA A 257 38.05 19.35 20.81
C ALA A 257 37.58 19.49 22.27
N ASN A 258 37.02 20.64 22.65
CA ASN A 258 36.50 20.90 23.99
C ASN A 258 34.97 20.72 24.10
N LEU A 259 34.27 20.50 22.99
CA LEU A 259 32.82 20.27 22.93
C LEU A 259 32.57 18.82 22.49
N VAL A 260 32.02 18.01 23.40
CA VAL A 260 31.84 16.55 23.19
C VAL A 260 30.38 16.12 23.30
N ILE A 261 30.03 15.03 22.62
CA ILE A 261 28.66 14.50 22.49
C ILE A 261 28.62 12.97 22.74
N HIS A 262 27.57 12.51 23.41
CA HIS A 262 27.20 11.11 23.70
C HIS A 262 25.76 11.09 24.20
N GLU A 263 25.09 9.94 24.19
CA GLU A 263 23.86 9.66 24.95
C GLU A 263 24.00 10.10 26.43
N ASP A 264 24.69 9.32 27.27
CA ASP A 264 24.82 9.58 28.72
C ASP A 264 26.25 9.85 29.25
N THR A 265 27.29 9.31 28.60
CA THR A 265 28.61 9.09 29.22
C THR A 265 29.72 9.95 28.63
N VAL A 266 30.08 11.02 29.34
CA VAL A 266 31.20 11.93 28.98
C VAL A 266 32.57 11.25 28.84
N GLY A 267 32.77 10.08 29.46
CA GLY A 267 34.00 9.28 29.35
C GLY A 267 34.15 8.54 28.01
N SER A 268 33.05 8.38 27.28
CA SER A 268 32.96 7.74 25.95
C SER A 268 32.67 8.76 24.85
N ALA A 269 32.37 10.01 25.21
CA ALA A 269 31.93 11.06 24.30
C ALA A 269 32.97 11.44 23.24
N VAL A 270 32.50 11.65 22.00
CA VAL A 270 33.32 12.08 20.87
C VAL A 270 33.34 13.60 20.76
N ALA A 271 34.45 14.18 20.32
CA ALA A 271 34.53 15.61 20.02
C ALA A 271 33.76 15.95 18.75
N LEU A 272 32.84 16.92 18.83
CA LEU A 272 32.07 17.39 17.69
C LEU A 272 32.98 18.07 16.65
N THR A 273 32.67 17.89 15.37
CA THR A 273 33.43 18.50 14.27
C THR A 273 32.51 19.23 13.30
N THR A 274 33.06 19.82 12.22
CA THR A 274 32.25 20.37 11.12
C THR A 274 31.79 19.31 10.11
N GLY A 275 32.29 18.08 10.23
CA GLY A 275 31.69 16.88 9.64
C GLY A 275 30.90 16.10 10.69
N TYR A 276 30.01 15.22 10.24
CA TYR A 276 29.26 14.34 11.13
C TYR A 276 30.18 13.32 11.82
N VAL A 277 29.87 13.05 13.08
CA VAL A 277 30.42 11.99 13.92
C VAL A 277 29.28 11.30 14.66
N ASP A 278 29.42 10.00 14.90
CA ASP A 278 28.39 9.18 15.54
C ASP A 278 28.20 9.60 17.00
N ILE A 279 26.96 9.71 17.45
CA ILE A 279 26.62 9.99 18.84
C ILE A 279 26.75 8.67 19.59
N GLY A 280 27.86 8.50 20.31
CA GLY A 280 28.09 7.29 21.10
C GLY A 280 26.90 7.00 22.03
N GLY A 281 26.46 5.75 22.06
CA GLY A 281 25.21 5.33 22.70
C GLY A 281 24.06 5.14 21.71
N LEU A 282 23.91 6.05 20.74
CA LEU A 282 22.80 6.08 19.76
C LEU A 282 23.26 5.53 18.39
N THR A 283 23.51 4.22 18.35
CA THR A 283 24.08 3.52 17.19
C THR A 283 23.50 2.11 17.05
N SER A 284 22.99 1.80 15.85
CA SER A 284 22.16 0.62 15.56
C SER A 284 20.85 0.59 16.36
N GLU A 285 20.24 1.76 16.57
CA GLU A 285 18.93 1.90 17.19
C GLU A 285 17.83 1.24 16.36
N ALA A 286 16.77 0.79 17.01
CA ALA A 286 15.75 -0.04 16.37
C ALA A 286 14.80 0.76 15.46
N ALA A 287 14.38 0.16 14.35
CA ALA A 287 13.25 0.65 13.57
C ALA A 287 12.00 0.80 14.46
N GLY A 288 11.22 1.86 14.25
CA GLY A 288 10.11 2.24 15.12
C GLY A 288 9.45 3.55 14.71
N GLU A 289 8.38 3.90 15.43
CA GLU A 289 7.66 5.17 15.30
C GLU A 289 7.66 5.87 16.66
N ASP A 290 7.87 7.19 16.64
CA ASP A 290 8.00 8.05 17.82
C ASP A 290 9.01 7.52 18.85
N ASN A 291 10.14 6.98 18.37
CA ASN A 291 11.28 6.64 19.22
C ASN A 291 11.81 7.92 19.87
N ALA A 292 11.77 7.98 21.20
CA ALA A 292 12.27 9.10 21.99
C ALA A 292 13.77 8.93 22.26
N GLU A 293 14.57 9.83 21.67
CA GLU A 293 16.02 9.77 21.62
C GLU A 293 16.64 10.95 22.37
N VAL A 294 17.64 10.70 23.23
CA VAL A 294 18.26 11.75 24.06
C VAL A 294 19.77 11.70 24.00
N PHE A 295 20.41 12.87 23.95
CA PHE A 295 21.86 12.98 24.08
C PHE A 295 22.30 14.21 24.86
N LYS A 296 23.51 14.16 25.41
CA LYS A 296 24.11 15.22 26.21
C LYS A 296 25.31 15.86 25.53
N LEU A 297 25.50 17.14 25.84
CA LEU A 297 26.64 17.94 25.38
C LEU A 297 27.46 18.38 26.60
N TRP A 298 28.78 18.17 26.53
CA TRP A 298 29.70 18.69 27.55
C TRP A 298 30.71 19.66 26.95
N LEU A 299 30.92 20.78 27.64
CA LEU A 299 31.84 21.84 27.25
C LEU A 299 32.97 22.01 28.29
N THR A 300 34.21 22.09 27.79
CA THR A 300 35.40 22.43 28.58
C THR A 300 35.86 23.84 28.21
N VAL A 301 35.86 24.77 29.14
CA VAL A 301 36.26 26.16 28.89
C VAL A 301 37.79 26.28 29.03
N PRO A 302 38.52 26.75 28.01
CA PRO A 302 39.97 26.97 28.13
C PRO A 302 40.33 27.95 29.26
N ASN A 303 41.59 27.95 29.67
CA ASN A 303 42.13 28.96 30.56
C ASN A 303 43.47 29.49 30.01
N PRO A 304 43.60 30.79 29.67
CA PRO A 304 42.57 31.82 29.77
C PRO A 304 41.51 31.71 28.66
N GLN A 305 40.28 32.09 28.99
CA GLN A 305 39.19 32.39 28.05
C GLN A 305 38.60 33.76 28.45
N MET A 306 38.02 34.49 27.49
CA MET A 306 37.38 35.78 27.75
C MET A 306 35.87 35.65 27.93
N ASP A 307 35.28 36.59 28.67
CA ASP A 307 33.84 36.73 28.86
C ASP A 307 33.10 37.04 27.52
N GLY A 308 31.82 36.68 27.45
CA GLY A 308 30.93 36.85 26.30
C GLY A 308 30.21 35.57 25.86
N SER A 309 29.20 35.72 25.00
CA SER A 309 28.42 34.59 24.48
C SER A 309 29.14 33.90 23.33
N TYR A 310 29.39 32.59 23.46
CA TYR A 310 30.06 31.76 22.46
C TYR A 310 29.05 30.98 21.62
N THR A 311 28.73 31.48 20.43
CA THR A 311 27.67 30.92 19.58
C THR A 311 28.19 29.92 18.56
N TYR A 312 27.38 28.89 18.28
CA TYR A 312 27.50 27.95 17.17
C TYR A 312 26.10 27.41 16.81
N THR A 313 26.01 26.48 15.86
CA THR A 313 24.78 25.74 15.51
C THR A 313 25.09 24.26 15.55
N LEU A 314 24.30 23.47 16.29
CA LEU A 314 24.32 22.01 16.21
C LEU A 314 23.48 21.56 15.00
N TYR A 315 23.89 20.47 14.35
CA TYR A 315 23.04 19.72 13.42
C TYR A 315 23.13 18.25 13.78
N VAL A 316 21.98 17.60 13.89
CA VAL A 316 21.86 16.14 13.96
C VAL A 316 21.41 15.62 12.59
N GLN A 317 21.67 14.35 12.31
CA GLN A 317 20.99 13.56 11.27
C GLN A 317 20.88 12.11 11.75
N GLY A 318 19.88 11.38 11.28
CA GLY A 318 19.91 9.91 11.29
C GLY A 318 20.42 9.37 9.95
N ILE A 319 21.13 8.24 9.98
CA ILE A 319 21.50 7.45 8.81
C ILE A 319 21.15 5.98 9.03
N GLN A 320 21.02 5.20 7.96
CA GLN A 320 20.91 3.75 8.06
C GLN A 320 22.21 3.14 8.61
N ALA A 321 22.07 2.17 9.53
CA ALA A 321 23.16 1.33 10.06
C ALA A 321 23.46 0.09 9.19
#